data_AF-A0A318SRG1-F1
#
_entry.id   AF-A0A318SRG1-F1
#
_cell.length_a   1.000
_cell.length_b   1.000
_cell.length_c   1.000
_cell.angle_alpha   90.00
_cell.angle_beta   90.00
_cell.angle_gamma   90.00
#
_symmetry.space_group_name_H-M   'P 1'
#
loop_
_entity.id
_entity.type
_entity.pdbx_description
1 polymer ?
#
loop_
_entity_poly.entity_id
_entity_poly.type
_entity_poly.pdbx_seq_one_letter_code
_entity_poly.pdbx_strand_id
1 'polypeptide(L)'
;MPGTRILWGQIAVVTLIVVTAVWGATEYVAWSLGFQAQLGPPWFELLEIPVYYPPAFFWWWYFYDAYAPDVFAKGGLIAASGGFISVAVAIGMSVWRAREAKNVETYGSARWAEKAEVQAAGLLDPDGVVLGRYEREYLRHDGPEHVLCFAPTRSGKGVGLVIPTLLTWPGSAIVHDIKGENWQLTAGFRARHGRVLLFDPTNPKSSAYNPLLEVRRGEWEVRDVQNIADILVDPEGSLEKRNHWE
;
A
#
# COMPACT_ATOMS: atom_id res chain seq x y z
N MET A 1 14.86 -12.45 20.23
CA MET A 1 16.11 -12.55 19.45
C MET A 1 15.86 -13.47 18.26
N PRO A 2 15.68 -12.98 17.04
CA PRO A 2 15.67 -13.83 15.86
C PRO A 2 17.11 -14.02 15.39
N GLY A 3 17.57 -15.27 15.38
CA GLY A 3 18.90 -15.67 14.93
C GLY A 3 19.19 -15.14 13.52
N THR A 4 20.44 -14.73 13.34
CA THR A 4 21.07 -14.35 12.08
C THR A 4 20.78 -15.42 11.02
N ARG A 5 19.78 -15.17 10.15
CA ARG A 5 19.63 -15.98 8.93
C ARG A 5 20.88 -15.76 8.10
N ILE A 6 21.72 -16.79 8.02
CA ILE A 6 22.90 -16.81 7.16
C ILE A 6 22.47 -16.40 5.74
N LEU A 7 23.20 -15.45 5.16
CA LEU A 7 22.86 -14.80 3.89
C LEU A 7 23.23 -15.67 2.69
N TRP A 8 22.68 -16.89 2.63
CA TRP A 8 23.03 -17.89 1.62
C TRP A 8 22.90 -17.40 0.18
N GLY A 9 21.87 -16.59 -0.13
CA GLY A 9 21.69 -16.02 -1.47
C GLY A 9 22.79 -15.03 -1.87
N GLN A 10 23.13 -14.10 -0.97
CA GLN A 10 24.21 -13.13 -1.21
C GLN A 10 25.58 -13.80 -1.28
N ILE A 11 25.83 -14.80 -0.41
CA ILE A 11 27.04 -15.62 -0.46
C ILE A 11 27.13 -16.34 -1.81
N ALA A 12 26.05 -17.01 -2.25
CA ALA A 12 26.04 -17.72 -3.52
C ALA A 12 26.33 -16.81 -4.72
N VAL A 13 25.72 -15.61 -4.78
CA VAL A 13 25.95 -14.64 -5.86
C VAL A 13 27.40 -14.14 -5.86
N VAL A 14 27.93 -13.77 -4.70
CA VAL A 14 29.33 -13.32 -4.56
C VAL A 14 30.31 -14.43 -4.96
N THR A 15 30.09 -15.65 -4.49
CA THR A 15 30.92 -16.81 -4.85
C THR A 15 30.86 -17.09 -6.35
N LEU A 16 29.67 -17.02 -6.96
CA LEU A 16 29.52 -17.22 -8.41
C LEU A 16 30.31 -16.18 -9.21
N ILE A 17 30.23 -14.90 -8.84
CA ILE A 17 31.00 -13.82 -9.51
C ILE A 17 32.49 -14.11 -9.44
N VAL A 18 33.00 -14.43 -8.25
CA VAL A 18 34.44 -14.71 -8.06
C VAL A 18 34.87 -15.93 -8.87
N VAL A 19 34.11 -17.03 -8.82
CA VAL A 19 34.42 -18.25 -9.58
C VAL A 19 34.40 -17.99 -11.08
N THR A 20 33.40 -17.26 -11.60
CA THR A 20 33.32 -16.94 -13.03
C THR A 20 34.45 -16.03 -13.50
N ALA A 21 34.88 -15.06 -12.70
CA ALA A 21 35.99 -14.19 -13.05
C ALA A 21 37.33 -14.93 -13.06
N VAL A 22 37.56 -15.80 -12.07
CA VAL A 22 38.74 -16.66 -11.99
C VAL A 22 38.75 -17.69 -13.13
N TRP A 23 37.59 -18.23 -13.48
CA TRP A 23 37.47 -19.13 -14.62
C TRP A 23 37.73 -18.41 -15.94
N GLY A 24 37.15 -17.22 -16.13
CA GLY A 24 37.40 -16.38 -17.29
C GLY A 24 38.87 -15.99 -17.44
N ALA A 25 39.57 -15.72 -16.32
CA ALA A 25 41.02 -15.49 -16.32
C ALA A 25 41.80 -16.73 -16.78
N THR A 26 41.39 -17.92 -16.33
CA THR A 26 41.98 -19.20 -16.73
C THR A 26 41.82 -19.44 -18.22
N GLU A 27 40.59 -19.36 -18.73
CA GLU A 27 40.32 -19.59 -20.16
C GLU A 27 41.00 -18.52 -21.03
N TYR A 28 41.05 -17.27 -20.57
CA TYR A 28 41.76 -16.19 -21.25
C TYR A 28 43.25 -16.50 -21.39
N VAL A 29 43.91 -16.96 -20.32
CA VAL A 29 45.33 -17.31 -20.36
C VAL A 29 45.57 -18.55 -21.23
N ALA A 30 44.74 -19.57 -21.09
CA ALA A 30 44.84 -20.79 -21.90
C ALA A 30 44.72 -20.48 -23.40
N TRP A 31 43.73 -19.67 -23.77
CA TRP A 31 43.52 -19.21 -25.14
C TRP A 31 44.68 -18.34 -25.64
N SER A 32 45.16 -17.40 -24.82
CA SER A 32 46.26 -16.49 -25.18
C SER A 32 47.58 -17.22 -25.41
N LEU A 33 47.80 -18.36 -24.73
CA LEU A 33 48.98 -19.20 -24.90
C LEU A 33 48.77 -20.29 -25.96
N GLY A 34 47.58 -20.39 -26.56
CA GLY A 34 47.28 -21.35 -27.63
C GLY A 34 47.08 -22.79 -27.14
N PHE A 35 46.58 -22.98 -25.92
CA PHE A 35 46.26 -24.30 -25.35
C PHE A 35 47.44 -25.30 -25.37
N GLN A 36 48.63 -24.82 -25.04
CA GLN A 36 49.85 -25.60 -25.04
C GLN A 36 49.77 -26.81 -24.09
N ALA A 37 50.39 -27.93 -24.48
CA ALA A 37 50.42 -29.15 -23.67
C ALA A 37 51.04 -28.94 -22.28
N GLN A 38 51.91 -27.95 -22.12
CA GLN A 38 52.55 -27.56 -20.86
C GLN A 38 51.55 -27.00 -19.82
N LEU A 39 50.37 -26.55 -20.24
CA LEU A 39 49.30 -26.11 -19.34
C LEU A 39 48.61 -27.29 -18.63
N GLY A 40 48.91 -28.51 -19.05
CA GLY A 40 48.30 -29.74 -18.55
C GLY A 40 47.07 -30.16 -19.35
N PRO A 41 46.47 -31.31 -19.00
CA PRO A 41 45.26 -31.79 -19.66
C PRO A 41 44.08 -30.84 -19.37
N PRO A 42 43.18 -30.62 -20.36
CA PRO A 42 41.95 -29.88 -20.12
C PRO A 42 41.04 -30.63 -19.14
N TRP A 43 40.17 -29.89 -18.47
CA TRP A 43 39.16 -30.46 -17.58
C TRP A 43 38.07 -31.18 -18.38
N PHE A 44 37.67 -30.59 -19.52
CA PHE A 44 36.81 -31.18 -20.54
C PHE A 44 36.96 -30.41 -21.85
N GLU A 45 36.38 -30.93 -22.93
CA GLU A 45 36.32 -30.25 -24.22
C GLU A 45 34.88 -29.84 -24.53
N LEU A 46 34.70 -28.60 -25.00
CA LEU A 46 33.41 -28.07 -25.42
C LEU A 46 33.54 -27.54 -26.85
N LEU A 47 32.82 -28.15 -27.79
CA LEU A 47 32.88 -27.78 -29.22
C LEU A 47 34.34 -27.78 -29.75
N GLU A 48 35.11 -28.81 -29.39
CA GLU A 48 36.53 -28.98 -29.75
C GLU A 48 37.49 -27.93 -29.13
N ILE A 49 36.99 -27.10 -28.20
CA ILE A 49 37.82 -26.15 -27.45
C ILE A 49 38.12 -26.77 -26.07
N PRO A 50 39.41 -26.90 -25.69
CA PRO A 50 39.79 -27.37 -24.37
C PRO A 50 39.43 -26.33 -23.30
N VAL A 51 38.70 -26.77 -22.27
CA VAL A 51 38.28 -25.93 -21.13
C VAL A 51 39.03 -26.38 -19.88
N TYR A 52 39.58 -25.45 -19.13
CA TYR A 52 40.45 -25.70 -17.99
C TYR A 52 39.74 -25.47 -16.65
N TYR A 53 40.29 -26.06 -15.59
CA TYR A 53 39.75 -25.95 -14.24
C TYR A 53 40.02 -24.54 -13.66
N PRO A 54 39.03 -23.82 -13.08
CA PRO A 54 39.16 -22.38 -12.78
C PRO A 54 40.37 -21.96 -11.92
N PRO A 55 40.82 -22.71 -10.92
CA PRO A 55 42.04 -22.36 -10.17
C PRO A 55 43.36 -22.52 -10.94
N ALA A 56 43.39 -23.19 -12.10
CA ALA A 56 44.62 -23.51 -12.84
C ALA A 56 45.44 -22.27 -13.19
N PHE A 57 44.77 -21.14 -13.42
CA PHE A 57 45.41 -19.84 -13.63
C PHE A 57 46.48 -19.51 -12.58
N PHE A 58 46.24 -19.73 -11.30
CA PHE A 58 47.21 -19.35 -10.26
C PHE A 58 48.48 -20.22 -10.29
N TRP A 59 48.35 -21.48 -10.69
CA TRP A 59 49.47 -22.41 -10.82
C TRP A 59 50.31 -22.03 -12.03
N TRP A 60 49.66 -21.75 -13.16
CA TRP A 60 50.34 -21.26 -14.35
C TRP A 60 51.01 -19.92 -14.11
N TRP A 61 50.35 -19.02 -13.39
CA TRP A 61 50.95 -17.74 -13.04
C TRP A 61 52.22 -17.96 -12.21
N TYR A 62 52.18 -18.80 -11.16
CA TYR A 62 53.37 -19.07 -10.35
C TYR A 62 54.56 -19.66 -11.16
N PHE A 63 54.30 -20.59 -12.08
CA PHE A 63 55.37 -21.29 -12.80
C PHE A 63 55.81 -20.61 -14.10
N TYR A 64 54.91 -19.89 -14.78
CA TYR A 64 55.12 -19.44 -16.16
C TYR A 64 55.07 -17.91 -16.35
N ASP A 65 54.85 -17.12 -15.29
CA ASP A 65 54.81 -15.63 -15.36
C ASP A 65 55.98 -15.06 -16.17
N ALA A 66 57.20 -15.53 -15.88
CA ALA A 66 58.43 -15.02 -16.47
C ALA A 66 58.49 -15.15 -18.00
N TYR A 67 57.70 -16.05 -18.60
CA TYR A 67 57.71 -16.30 -20.05
C TYR A 67 56.66 -15.47 -20.80
N ALA A 68 55.57 -15.06 -20.13
CA ALA A 68 54.48 -14.32 -20.75
C ALA A 68 53.83 -13.30 -19.79
N PRO A 69 54.61 -12.35 -19.25
CA PRO A 69 54.17 -11.49 -18.15
C PRO A 69 52.94 -10.64 -18.49
N ASP A 70 52.83 -10.15 -19.73
CA ASP A 70 51.67 -9.35 -20.16
C ASP A 70 50.37 -10.15 -20.22
N VAL A 71 50.45 -11.46 -20.53
CA VAL A 71 49.29 -12.36 -20.59
C VAL A 71 48.79 -12.64 -19.18
N PHE A 72 49.71 -12.97 -18.26
CA PHE A 72 49.38 -13.23 -16.86
C PHE A 72 48.91 -11.97 -16.13
N ALA A 73 49.49 -10.80 -16.41
CA ALA A 73 49.01 -9.53 -15.88
C ALA A 73 47.56 -9.23 -16.29
N LYS A 74 47.20 -9.46 -17.56
CA LYS A 74 45.82 -9.31 -18.04
C LYS A 74 44.87 -10.34 -17.41
N GLY A 75 45.29 -11.60 -17.31
CA GLY A 75 44.53 -12.63 -16.59
C GLY A 75 44.30 -12.24 -15.12
N GLY A 76 45.31 -11.66 -14.49
CA GLY A 76 45.25 -11.13 -13.13
C GLY A 76 44.26 -9.99 -12.97
N LEU A 77 44.22 -9.06 -13.93
CA LEU A 77 43.21 -8.00 -13.97
C LEU A 77 41.79 -8.56 -14.10
N ILE A 78 41.59 -9.58 -14.94
CA ILE A 78 40.28 -10.25 -15.09
C ILE A 78 39.86 -10.90 -13.76
N ALA A 79 40.75 -11.68 -13.13
CA ALA A 79 40.47 -12.32 -11.85
C ALA A 79 40.18 -11.28 -10.74
N ALA A 80 41.00 -10.22 -10.66
CA ALA A 80 40.83 -9.15 -9.69
C ALA A 80 39.52 -8.37 -9.88
N SER A 81 39.08 -8.17 -11.13
CA SER A 81 37.82 -7.49 -11.42
C SER A 81 36.62 -8.20 -10.79
N GLY A 82 36.63 -9.54 -10.72
CA GLY A 82 35.61 -10.33 -10.02
C GLY A 82 35.50 -9.99 -8.53
N GLY A 83 36.63 -9.77 -7.87
CA GLY A 83 36.66 -9.34 -6.48
C GLY A 83 35.98 -7.98 -6.29
N PHE A 84 36.35 -6.97 -7.08
CA PHE A 84 35.73 -5.65 -7.01
C PHE A 84 34.22 -5.66 -7.34
N ILE A 85 33.82 -6.39 -8.39
CA ILE A 85 32.41 -6.54 -8.77
C ILE A 85 31.63 -7.22 -7.64
N SER A 86 32.18 -8.27 -7.03
CA SER A 86 31.54 -8.99 -5.94
C SER A 86 31.30 -8.11 -4.71
N VAL A 87 32.24 -7.22 -4.36
CA VAL A 87 32.09 -6.23 -3.29
C VAL A 87 30.99 -5.23 -3.62
N ALA A 88 30.97 -4.67 -4.83
CA ALA A 88 29.94 -3.74 -5.27
C ALA A 88 28.54 -4.38 -5.24
N VAL A 89 28.40 -5.60 -5.74
CA VAL A 89 27.14 -6.36 -5.74
C VAL A 89 26.70 -6.71 -4.31
N ALA A 90 27.63 -7.12 -3.44
CA ALA A 90 27.34 -7.38 -2.03
C ALA A 90 26.83 -6.13 -1.31
N ILE A 91 27.47 -4.97 -1.52
CA ILE A 91 27.01 -3.69 -0.94
C ILE A 91 25.63 -3.33 -1.50
N GLY A 92 25.42 -3.45 -2.81
CA GLY A 92 24.14 -3.16 -3.45
C GLY A 92 22.99 -4.00 -2.90
N MET A 93 23.17 -5.33 -2.79
CA MET A 93 22.17 -6.22 -2.21
C MET A 93 21.90 -5.92 -0.73
N SER A 94 22.93 -5.59 0.05
CA SER A 94 22.77 -5.19 1.45
C SER A 94 21.93 -3.90 1.59
N VAL A 95 22.17 -2.90 0.74
CA VAL A 95 21.40 -1.65 0.74
C VAL A 95 19.96 -1.88 0.31
N TRP A 96 19.74 -2.66 -0.76
CA TRP A 96 18.39 -2.98 -1.24
C TRP A 96 17.57 -3.68 -0.15
N ARG A 97 18.14 -4.71 0.49
CA ARG A 97 17.50 -5.39 1.61
C ARG A 97 17.27 -4.48 2.81
N ALA A 98 18.19 -3.57 3.14
CA ALA A 98 17.99 -2.63 4.24
C ALA A 98 16.80 -1.69 3.98
N ARG A 99 16.49 -1.40 2.71
CA ARG A 99 15.28 -0.65 2.32
C ARG A 99 14.02 -1.50 2.49
N GLU A 100 14.05 -2.78 2.13
CA GLU A 100 12.92 -3.71 2.37
C GLU A 100 12.69 -3.98 3.86
N ALA A 101 13.75 -4.10 4.66
CA ALA A 101 13.65 -4.37 6.09
C ALA A 101 13.03 -3.23 6.89
N LYS A 102 13.01 -2.00 6.36
CA LYS A 102 12.24 -0.89 6.94
C LYS A 102 10.73 -1.16 6.92
N ASN A 103 10.26 -2.13 6.14
CA ASN A 103 8.85 -2.55 6.09
C ASN A 103 8.55 -3.73 7.02
N VAL A 104 9.42 -4.06 7.98
CA VAL A 104 9.15 -5.13 8.95
C VAL A 104 8.36 -4.56 10.14
N GLU A 105 7.05 -4.68 10.03
CA GLU A 105 6.02 -4.13 10.91
C GLU A 105 5.82 -5.03 12.14
N THR A 106 6.52 -4.77 13.25
CA THR A 106 6.41 -5.62 14.46
C THR A 106 5.09 -5.42 15.23
N TYR A 107 4.45 -4.25 15.08
CA TYR A 107 3.24 -3.86 15.84
C TYR A 107 2.07 -3.41 14.95
N GLY A 108 2.09 -3.75 13.66
CA GLY A 108 1.05 -3.42 12.69
C GLY A 108 1.46 -2.32 11.72
N SER A 109 0.90 -2.38 10.52
CA SER A 109 1.32 -1.57 9.35
C SER A 109 0.59 -0.25 9.17
N ALA A 110 0.05 0.29 10.26
CA ALA A 110 -0.70 1.54 10.21
C ALA A 110 0.28 2.70 10.02
N ARG A 111 0.16 3.37 8.87
CA ARG A 111 0.89 4.61 8.56
C ARG A 111 -0.03 5.60 7.86
N TRP A 112 0.41 6.85 7.80
CA TRP A 112 -0.25 7.84 6.96
C TRP A 112 -0.17 7.45 5.49
N ALA A 113 -1.28 7.64 4.78
CA ALA A 113 -1.38 7.37 3.36
C ALA A 113 -0.56 8.38 2.54
N GLU A 114 0.09 7.90 1.49
CA GLU A 114 0.73 8.71 0.47
C GLU A 114 -0.31 9.21 -0.54
N LYS A 115 0.01 10.29 -1.27
CA LYS A 115 -0.92 10.91 -2.22
C LYS A 115 -1.48 9.90 -3.25
N ALA A 116 -0.63 9.01 -3.76
CA ALA A 116 -1.04 7.99 -4.73
C ALA A 116 -2.07 7.02 -4.14
N GLU A 117 -1.98 6.69 -2.85
CA GLU A 117 -2.91 5.80 -2.16
C GLU A 117 -4.23 6.50 -1.86
N VAL A 118 -4.19 7.78 -1.47
CA VAL A 118 -5.40 8.61 -1.28
C VAL A 118 -6.17 8.73 -2.60
N GLN A 119 -5.46 8.93 -3.72
CA GLN A 119 -6.05 8.99 -5.05
C GLN A 119 -6.59 7.63 -5.50
N ALA A 120 -5.84 6.55 -5.29
CA ALA A 120 -6.29 5.19 -5.63
C ALA A 120 -7.53 4.77 -4.82
N ALA A 121 -7.68 5.28 -3.59
CA ALA A 121 -8.87 5.08 -2.76
C ALA A 121 -10.07 5.95 -3.18
N GLY A 122 -9.96 6.78 -4.23
CA GLY A 122 -11.04 7.65 -4.70
C GLY A 122 -11.36 8.82 -3.76
N LEU A 123 -10.51 9.09 -2.77
CA LEU A 123 -10.84 10.10 -1.74
C LEU A 123 -10.71 11.55 -2.22
N LEU A 124 -10.14 11.77 -3.40
CA LEU A 124 -9.97 13.10 -4.00
C LEU A 124 -11.08 13.45 -5.00
N ASP A 125 -12.06 12.56 -5.17
CA ASP A 125 -13.17 12.76 -6.10
C ASP A 125 -14.09 13.92 -5.64
N PRO A 126 -14.81 14.55 -6.59
CA PRO A 126 -15.61 15.76 -6.30
C PRO A 126 -16.84 15.47 -5.44
N ASP A 127 -17.36 14.25 -5.49
CA ASP A 127 -18.58 13.82 -4.81
C ASP A 127 -18.26 13.05 -3.53
N GLY A 128 -19.24 12.89 -2.65
CA GLY A 128 -19.08 12.18 -1.38
C GLY A 128 -19.28 13.03 -0.12
N VAL A 129 -19.34 12.34 1.02
CA VAL A 129 -19.29 12.95 2.35
C VAL A 129 -17.91 13.54 2.59
N VAL A 130 -17.84 14.80 3.02
CA VAL A 130 -16.57 15.48 3.29
C VAL A 130 -15.96 14.92 4.57
N LEU A 131 -14.79 14.31 4.48
CA LEU A 131 -14.06 13.75 5.62
C LEU A 131 -13.08 14.75 6.23
N GLY A 132 -12.51 15.62 5.39
CA GLY A 132 -11.46 16.56 5.80
C GLY A 132 -10.71 17.13 4.61
N ARG A 133 -9.43 17.44 4.81
CA ARG A 133 -8.56 18.03 3.78
C ARG A 133 -7.18 17.39 3.81
N TYR A 134 -6.70 16.99 2.63
CA TYR A 134 -5.33 16.57 2.40
C TYR A 134 -4.62 17.69 1.62
N GLU A 135 -3.67 18.36 2.27
CA GLU A 135 -3.02 19.57 1.75
C GLU A 135 -4.03 20.66 1.32
N ARG A 136 -4.28 20.79 0.02
CA ARG A 136 -5.20 21.75 -0.60
C ARG A 136 -6.45 21.11 -1.19
N GLU A 137 -6.58 19.79 -1.09
CA GLU A 137 -7.64 19.00 -1.71
C GLU A 137 -8.59 18.46 -0.62
N TYR A 138 -9.90 18.50 -0.86
CA TYR A 138 -10.87 17.94 0.06
C TYR A 138 -10.87 16.42 -0.03
N LEU A 139 -10.89 15.76 1.12
CA LEU A 139 -11.11 14.32 1.20
C LEU A 139 -12.60 14.05 1.27
N ARG A 140 -13.11 13.20 0.37
CA ARG A 140 -14.51 12.80 0.33
C ARG A 140 -14.64 11.29 0.25
N HIS A 141 -15.76 10.79 0.74
CA HIS A 141 -16.11 9.39 0.65
C HIS A 141 -17.48 9.23 0.01
N ASP A 142 -17.52 8.61 -1.16
CA ASP A 142 -18.73 8.29 -1.94
C ASP A 142 -18.97 6.78 -2.05
N GLY A 143 -18.40 6.01 -1.10
CA GLY A 143 -18.57 4.58 -1.03
C GLY A 143 -19.87 4.16 -0.30
N PRO A 144 -20.24 2.88 -0.39
CA PRO A 144 -21.38 2.32 0.35
C PRO A 144 -21.12 2.22 1.87
N GLU A 145 -19.89 2.46 2.33
CA GLU A 145 -19.51 2.34 3.72
C GLU A 145 -20.06 3.47 4.60
N HIS A 146 -20.18 3.18 5.90
CA HIS A 146 -20.60 4.18 6.88
C HIS A 146 -19.40 4.98 7.41
N VAL A 147 -19.62 6.28 7.64
CA VAL A 147 -18.61 7.20 8.19
C VAL A 147 -18.92 7.52 9.65
N LEU A 148 -17.97 7.21 10.54
CA LEU A 148 -18.03 7.58 11.96
C LEU A 148 -17.09 8.77 12.25
N CYS A 149 -17.64 9.88 12.72
CA CYS A 149 -16.87 11.03 13.16
C CYS A 149 -16.72 11.03 14.70
N PHE A 150 -15.52 10.72 15.18
CA PHE A 150 -15.19 10.86 16.60
C PHE A 150 -14.53 12.22 16.87
N ALA A 151 -15.26 13.14 17.48
CA ALA A 151 -14.80 14.52 17.67
C ALA A 151 -15.34 15.15 18.97
N PRO A 152 -14.46 15.73 19.83
CA PRO A 152 -14.87 16.43 21.06
C PRO A 152 -15.80 17.63 20.79
N THR A 153 -16.39 18.19 21.85
CA THR A 153 -17.14 19.45 21.73
C THR A 153 -16.21 20.59 21.27
N ARG A 154 -16.74 21.53 20.47
CA ARG A 154 -16.00 22.68 19.92
C ARG A 154 -14.77 22.34 19.03
N SER A 155 -14.65 21.09 18.59
CA SER A 155 -13.61 20.63 17.65
C SER A 155 -13.85 21.02 16.18
N GLY A 156 -15.02 21.60 15.88
CA GLY A 156 -15.38 22.00 14.52
C GLY A 156 -16.07 20.94 13.67
N LYS A 157 -16.56 19.82 14.24
CA LYS A 157 -17.29 18.79 13.46
C LYS A 157 -18.44 19.34 12.60
N GLY A 158 -19.14 20.37 13.08
CA GLY A 158 -20.21 21.03 12.34
C GLY A 158 -19.68 21.76 11.10
N VAL A 159 -18.70 22.63 11.28
CA VAL A 159 -18.15 23.49 10.21
C VAL A 159 -17.17 22.78 9.28
N GLY A 160 -16.51 21.70 9.74
CA GLY A 160 -15.49 20.99 8.98
C GLY A 160 -15.98 19.73 8.26
N LEU A 161 -17.08 19.12 8.71
CA LEU A 161 -17.59 17.86 8.17
C LEU A 161 -19.08 17.98 7.78
N VAL A 162 -19.96 18.33 8.72
CA VAL A 162 -21.42 18.27 8.51
C VAL A 162 -21.90 19.32 7.51
N ILE A 163 -21.62 20.60 7.76
CA ILE A 163 -22.06 21.71 6.89
C ILE A 163 -21.46 21.58 5.48
N PRO A 164 -20.14 21.36 5.30
CA PRO A 164 -19.57 21.14 3.97
C PRO A 164 -20.23 19.98 3.23
N THR A 165 -20.50 18.85 3.91
CA THR A 165 -21.22 17.72 3.33
C THR A 165 -22.61 18.14 2.87
N LEU A 166 -23.41 18.80 3.69
CA LEU A 166 -24.77 19.21 3.30
C LEU A 166 -24.81 20.22 2.15
N LEU A 167 -23.73 20.97 1.94
CA LEU A 167 -23.59 21.93 0.85
C LEU A 167 -22.99 21.34 -0.44
N THR A 168 -22.43 20.13 -0.39
CA THR A 168 -21.76 19.51 -1.56
C THR A 168 -22.35 18.16 -1.95
N TRP A 169 -22.90 17.41 -1.00
CA TRP A 169 -23.52 16.10 -1.22
C TRP A 169 -24.69 16.20 -2.20
N PRO A 170 -24.59 15.54 -3.38
CA PRO A 170 -25.59 15.65 -4.44
C PRO A 170 -26.88 14.89 -4.12
N GLY A 171 -26.81 13.91 -3.22
CA GLY A 171 -27.94 13.06 -2.86
C GLY A 171 -28.93 13.68 -1.86
N SER A 172 -29.99 12.94 -1.60
CA SER A 172 -30.91 13.22 -0.48
C SER A 172 -30.20 13.01 0.86
N ALA A 173 -30.65 13.75 1.88
CA ALA A 173 -30.10 13.65 3.24
C ALA A 173 -31.24 13.77 4.25
N ILE A 174 -31.22 12.91 5.27
CA ILE A 174 -32.03 13.01 6.48
C ILE A 174 -31.07 13.44 7.59
N VAL A 175 -31.37 14.55 8.24
CA VAL A 175 -30.46 15.17 9.22
C VAL A 175 -31.19 15.30 10.55
N HIS A 176 -30.68 14.59 11.56
CA HIS A 176 -31.12 14.81 12.94
C HIS A 176 -30.38 16.02 13.52
N ASP A 177 -31.07 17.16 13.55
CA ASP A 177 -30.49 18.47 13.90
C ASP A 177 -31.08 19.02 15.19
N ILE A 178 -30.63 18.48 16.34
CA ILE A 178 -31.11 18.86 17.68
C ILE A 178 -30.97 20.38 17.93
N LYS A 179 -29.98 21.04 17.30
CA LYS A 179 -29.70 22.47 17.52
C LYS A 179 -30.33 23.39 16.47
N GLY A 180 -30.77 22.87 15.33
CA GLY A 180 -31.27 23.64 14.20
C GLY A 180 -30.19 24.40 13.40
N GLU A 181 -28.89 24.23 13.71
CA GLU A 181 -27.79 24.95 13.05
C GLU A 181 -27.63 24.50 11.60
N ASN A 182 -27.79 23.20 11.33
CA ASN A 182 -27.67 22.65 9.98
C ASN A 182 -28.81 23.16 9.10
N TRP A 183 -30.03 23.17 9.62
CA TRP A 183 -31.19 23.73 8.92
C TRP A 183 -30.96 25.20 8.55
N GLN A 184 -30.62 26.03 9.55
CA GLN A 184 -30.45 27.47 9.36
C GLN A 184 -29.38 27.80 8.31
N LEU A 185 -28.27 27.07 8.30
CA LEU A 185 -27.13 27.36 7.43
C LEU A 185 -27.24 26.73 6.04
N THR A 186 -27.93 25.60 5.89
CA THR A 186 -27.86 24.80 4.64
C THR A 186 -29.18 24.64 3.91
N ALA A 187 -30.33 24.77 4.57
CA ALA A 187 -31.64 24.51 3.95
C ALA A 187 -31.90 25.40 2.72
N GLY A 188 -31.54 26.68 2.78
CA GLY A 188 -31.68 27.61 1.66
C GLY A 188 -30.85 27.22 0.44
N PHE A 189 -29.63 26.71 0.63
CA PHE A 189 -28.80 26.20 -0.46
C PHE A 189 -29.41 24.92 -1.06
N ARG A 190 -29.80 23.97 -0.21
CA ARG A 190 -30.36 22.69 -0.64
C ARG A 190 -31.70 22.85 -1.35
N ALA A 191 -32.51 23.85 -0.96
CA ALA A 191 -33.78 24.18 -1.60
C ALA A 191 -33.64 24.61 -3.08
N ARG A 192 -32.43 25.02 -3.51
CA ARG A 192 -32.15 25.30 -4.92
C ARG A 192 -31.99 24.04 -5.78
N HIS A 193 -31.78 22.89 -5.16
CA HIS A 193 -31.50 21.61 -5.83
C HIS A 193 -32.64 20.60 -5.69
N GLY A 194 -33.52 20.77 -4.70
CA GLY A 194 -34.64 19.88 -4.47
C GLY A 194 -35.53 20.31 -3.33
N ARG A 195 -36.51 19.47 -3.00
CA ARG A 195 -37.43 19.71 -1.89
C ARG A 195 -36.72 19.55 -0.55
N VAL A 196 -36.90 20.52 0.34
CA VAL A 196 -36.34 20.51 1.70
C VAL A 196 -37.49 20.66 2.69
N LEU A 197 -37.55 19.78 3.67
CA LEU A 197 -38.62 19.72 4.66
C LEU A 197 -38.05 19.84 6.06
N LEU A 198 -38.61 20.75 6.86
CA LEU A 198 -38.38 20.83 8.29
C LEU A 198 -39.42 19.96 8.98
N PHE A 199 -39.00 19.02 9.82
CA PHE A 199 -39.89 18.33 10.74
C PHE A 199 -39.44 18.61 12.17
N ASP A 200 -40.19 19.48 12.84
CA ASP A 200 -40.04 19.85 14.25
C ASP A 200 -41.45 20.04 14.83
N PRO A 201 -42.03 19.04 15.51
CA PRO A 201 -43.40 19.10 16.00
C PRO A 201 -43.72 20.30 16.90
N THR A 202 -42.70 20.94 17.49
CA THR A 202 -42.86 22.11 18.36
C THR A 202 -42.83 23.44 17.60
N ASN A 203 -42.45 23.40 16.32
CA ASN A 203 -42.27 24.58 15.49
C ASN A 203 -43.48 24.81 14.57
N PRO A 204 -44.11 26.01 14.60
CA PRO A 204 -45.24 26.33 13.73
C PRO A 204 -44.94 26.24 12.22
N LYS A 205 -43.66 26.29 11.82
CA LYS A 205 -43.21 26.18 10.42
C LYS A 205 -42.90 24.74 10.00
N SER A 206 -43.13 23.77 10.88
CA SER A 206 -42.90 22.36 10.60
C SER A 206 -43.79 21.84 9.49
N SER A 207 -43.25 20.92 8.71
CA SER A 207 -44.02 20.15 7.75
C SER A 207 -44.91 19.17 8.50
N ALA A 208 -46.15 19.03 8.05
CA ALA A 208 -47.04 17.98 8.58
C ALA A 208 -46.50 16.60 8.16
N TYR A 209 -46.52 15.65 9.09
CA TYR A 209 -46.16 14.26 8.85
C TYR A 209 -47.17 13.36 9.55
N ASN A 210 -47.65 12.35 8.82
CA ASN A 210 -48.52 11.31 9.36
C ASN A 210 -47.99 9.95 8.90
N PRO A 211 -47.34 9.16 9.77
CA PRO A 211 -46.78 7.86 9.40
C PRO A 211 -47.85 6.88 8.89
N LEU A 212 -49.12 7.05 9.29
CA LEU A 212 -50.22 6.19 8.85
C LEU A 212 -50.50 6.32 7.34
N LEU A 213 -50.04 7.39 6.71
CA LEU A 213 -50.14 7.55 5.25
C LEU A 213 -49.20 6.62 4.49
N GLU A 214 -48.19 6.05 5.15
CA GLU A 214 -47.24 5.10 4.54
C GLU A 214 -47.80 3.66 4.51
N VAL A 215 -48.96 3.40 5.11
CA VAL A 215 -49.60 2.07 5.11
C VAL A 215 -50.17 1.75 3.72
N ARG A 216 -49.56 0.77 3.04
CA ARG A 216 -50.06 0.28 1.75
C ARG A 216 -51.17 -0.72 1.98
N ARG A 217 -52.37 -0.41 1.49
CA ARG A 217 -53.54 -1.30 1.60
C ARG A 217 -53.36 -2.58 0.78
N GLY A 218 -53.89 -3.70 1.28
CA GLY A 218 -53.81 -5.00 0.63
C GLY A 218 -52.77 -5.93 1.24
N GLU A 219 -51.96 -6.59 0.41
CA GLU A 219 -51.02 -7.65 0.83
C GLU A 219 -50.03 -7.21 1.93
N TRP A 220 -49.58 -5.95 1.89
CA TRP A 220 -48.56 -5.42 2.81
C TRP A 220 -49.11 -4.72 4.05
N GLU A 221 -50.44 -4.58 4.16
CA GLU A 221 -51.08 -3.69 5.14
C GLU A 221 -50.75 -4.07 6.59
N VAL A 222 -50.85 -5.35 6.92
CA VAL A 222 -50.52 -5.85 8.28
C VAL A 222 -49.07 -5.57 8.64
N ARG A 223 -48.14 -5.82 7.71
CA ARG A 223 -46.70 -5.60 7.93
C ARG A 223 -46.38 -4.12 8.10
N ASP A 224 -46.96 -3.26 7.25
CA ASP A 224 -46.70 -1.82 7.32
C ASP A 224 -47.26 -1.23 8.63
N VAL A 225 -48.45 -1.66 9.07
CA VAL A 225 -49.03 -1.28 10.36
C VAL A 225 -48.18 -1.79 11.54
N GLN A 226 -47.70 -3.03 11.49
CA GLN A 226 -46.80 -3.59 12.51
C GLN A 226 -45.50 -2.79 12.61
N ASN A 227 -44.85 -2.47 11.48
CA ASN A 227 -43.63 -1.66 11.48
C ASN A 227 -43.86 -0.27 12.10
N ILE A 228 -44.98 0.39 11.77
CA ILE A 228 -45.33 1.68 12.37
C ILE A 228 -45.59 1.53 13.87
N ALA A 229 -46.32 0.49 14.28
CA ALA A 229 -46.58 0.21 15.69
C ALA A 229 -45.28 -0.02 16.46
N ASP A 230 -44.33 -0.79 15.91
CA ASP A 230 -43.02 -1.07 16.52
C ASP A 230 -42.14 0.18 16.62
N ILE A 231 -42.28 1.14 15.69
CA ILE A 231 -41.55 2.43 15.74
C ILE A 231 -42.17 3.38 16.77
N LEU A 232 -43.49 3.43 16.85
CA LEU A 232 -44.22 4.40 17.68
C LEU A 232 -44.42 3.94 19.12
N VAL A 233 -44.56 2.64 19.32
CA VAL A 233 -44.82 2.01 20.62
C VAL A 233 -43.58 1.19 20.96
N ASP A 234 -43.07 1.35 22.17
CA ASP A 234 -42.16 0.37 22.77
C ASP A 234 -43.03 -0.66 23.51
N PRO A 235 -43.42 -1.78 22.86
CA PRO A 235 -44.33 -2.74 23.46
C PRO A 235 -43.75 -3.45 24.69
N GLU A 236 -42.42 -3.43 24.88
CA GLU A 236 -41.76 -4.11 26.00
C GLU A 236 -41.39 -3.16 27.16
N GLY A 237 -41.50 -1.83 26.98
CA GLY A 237 -41.15 -0.84 27.99
C GLY A 237 -39.69 -0.94 28.47
N SER A 238 -38.83 -1.55 27.66
CA SER A 238 -37.47 -1.91 28.04
C SER A 238 -36.46 -0.93 27.44
N LEU A 239 -36.47 0.28 27.99
CA LEU A 239 -35.39 1.26 27.77
C LEU A 239 -33.99 0.67 28.00
N GLU A 240 -33.86 -0.46 28.73
CA GLU A 240 -32.60 -1.16 28.99
C GLU A 240 -32.16 -2.15 27.89
N LYS A 241 -33.02 -2.62 26.98
CA LYS A 241 -32.64 -3.68 26.01
C LYS A 241 -32.57 -3.23 24.55
N ARG A 242 -33.24 -2.13 24.19
CA ARG A 242 -33.22 -1.56 22.84
C ARG A 242 -33.24 -0.03 22.91
N ASN A 243 -32.19 0.52 23.49
CA ASN A 243 -31.87 1.92 23.32
C ASN A 243 -31.40 2.12 21.87
N HIS A 244 -32.13 2.88 21.05
CA HIS A 244 -31.75 3.20 19.66
C HIS A 244 -30.45 4.02 19.53
N TRP A 245 -29.83 4.40 20.65
CA TRP A 245 -28.69 5.30 20.78
C TRP A 245 -27.56 4.73 21.67
N GLU A 246 -27.60 3.43 22.02
CA GLU A 246 -26.45 2.63 22.50
C GLU A 246 -26.12 1.52 21.50
#